data_AF-A0A6G0WHJ6-F1
#
_entry.id   AF-A0A6G0WHJ6-F1
#
_cell.length_a   1.000
_cell.length_b   1.000
_cell.length_c   1.000
_cell.angle_alpha   90.00
_cell.angle_beta   90.00
_cell.angle_gamma   90.00
#
_symmetry.space_group_name_H-M   'P 1'
#
loop_
_entity.id
_entity.type
_entity.pdbx_description
1 polymer ?
#
loop_
_entity_poly.entity_id
_entity_poly.type
_entity_poly.pdbx_seq_one_letter_code
_entity_poly.pdbx_strand_id
1 'polypeptide(L)'
;MLGSLDCMHWFWDKRPRAVAGQSTGKDGKPSLVLEAVATQDLWIWHCFFGSAGSCNDINILDRSPLLSDLYNDKPLGISHVINGTQRTTPYYLTDGIYPDWTVFVNSLSAPDTLKKKHFVRMQEACRKDVERAFGVLQGRWHILAKPCKLWLKEDMAMAIRACIIMHNMIIEHDRHHGSPPESLTQPDDCVPFVPCEFVVFQTNMAKLRDTQGHVQLRNDLVEHLWGLKGKEE
;
A
#
# COMPACT_ATOMS: atom_id res chain seq x y z
N MET A 1 -10.19 -3.73 -5.81
CA MET A 1 -8.88 -3.72 -5.11
C MET A 1 -8.09 -2.52 -5.58
N LEU A 2 -7.47 -1.75 -4.68
CA LEU A 2 -6.58 -0.63 -5.08
C LEU A 2 -5.13 -1.06 -5.33
N GLY A 3 -4.67 -2.11 -4.65
CA GLY A 3 -3.32 -2.63 -4.81
C GLY A 3 -2.87 -3.37 -3.55
N SER A 4 -1.62 -3.80 -3.57
CA SER A 4 -0.92 -4.36 -2.42
C SER A 4 -0.12 -3.27 -1.73
N LEU A 5 -0.28 -3.18 -0.41
CA LEU A 5 0.41 -2.25 0.48
C LEU A 5 1.56 -2.98 1.16
N ASP A 6 2.75 -2.40 1.09
CA ASP A 6 3.93 -2.91 1.79
C ASP A 6 4.97 -1.80 1.99
N CYS A 7 5.95 -2.08 2.83
CA CYS A 7 7.07 -1.20 3.11
C CYS A 7 8.39 -1.76 2.58
N MET A 8 9.26 -0.88 2.07
CA MET A 8 10.66 -1.21 1.79
C MET A 8 11.62 -0.27 2.52
N HIS A 9 12.79 -0.81 2.90
CA HIS A 9 13.84 -0.05 3.55
C HIS A 9 14.86 0.47 2.52
N TRP A 10 15.19 1.76 2.60
CA TRP A 10 16.33 2.33 1.90
C TRP A 10 17.43 2.70 2.89
N PHE A 11 18.57 2.00 2.82
CA PHE A 11 19.68 2.20 3.74
C PHE A 11 20.31 3.58 3.60
N TRP A 12 20.75 4.17 4.71
CA TRP A 12 21.30 5.52 4.76
C TRP A 12 22.76 5.54 5.25
N ASP A 13 23.69 5.58 4.30
CA ASP A 13 25.13 5.48 4.55
C ASP A 13 25.66 6.72 5.28
N LYS A 14 25.37 7.91 4.74
CA LYS A 14 25.86 9.21 5.26
C LYS A 14 24.97 9.83 6.36
N ARG A 15 24.34 9.02 7.20
CA ARG A 15 23.43 9.53 8.22
C ARG A 15 24.11 10.50 9.21
N PRO A 16 23.43 11.57 9.63
CA PRO A 16 23.86 12.36 10.77
C PRO A 16 23.89 11.52 12.05
N ARG A 17 24.92 11.68 12.90
CA ARG A 17 25.02 10.94 14.18
C ARG A 17 23.81 11.17 15.10
N ALA A 18 23.23 12.37 15.05
CA ALA A 18 22.07 12.74 15.86
C ALA A 18 20.82 11.87 15.61
N VAL A 19 20.67 11.29 14.42
CA VAL A 19 19.51 10.45 14.04
C VAL A 19 19.85 8.96 13.98
N ALA A 20 21.08 8.58 14.37
CA ALA A 20 21.58 7.22 14.23
C ALA A 20 20.79 6.20 15.08
N GLY A 21 20.39 6.56 16.30
CA GLY A 21 19.62 5.67 17.17
C GLY A 21 18.22 5.37 16.63
N GLN A 22 17.54 6.39 16.09
CA GLN A 22 16.16 6.26 15.60
C GLN A 22 16.08 5.55 14.24
N SER A 23 17.07 5.75 13.36
CA SER A 23 17.10 5.18 12.00
C SER A 23 17.62 3.73 11.95
N THR A 24 18.22 3.24 13.03
CA THR A 24 18.76 1.88 13.07
C THR A 24 17.68 0.89 13.47
N GLY A 25 17.21 0.10 12.50
CA GLY A 25 16.24 -0.98 12.73
C GLY A 25 16.89 -2.26 13.28
N LYS A 26 16.16 -3.37 13.21
CA LYS A 26 16.62 -4.70 13.69
C LYS A 26 17.93 -5.16 13.04
N ASP A 27 18.18 -4.75 11.80
CA ASP A 27 19.36 -5.18 11.02
C ASP A 27 20.65 -4.43 11.39
N GLY A 28 20.61 -3.54 12.40
CA GLY A 28 21.78 -2.76 12.83
C GLY A 28 22.26 -1.73 11.80
N LYS A 29 21.58 -1.63 10.65
CA LYS A 29 21.85 -0.66 9.60
C LYS A 29 20.80 0.45 9.61
N PRO A 30 21.25 1.71 9.52
CA PRO A 30 20.35 2.84 9.40
C PRO A 30 19.56 2.79 8.10
N SER A 31 18.26 3.01 8.17
CA SER A 31 17.40 3.10 7.00
C SER A 31 16.27 4.09 7.22
N LEU A 32 15.69 4.51 6.11
CA LEU A 32 14.40 5.16 6.05
C LEU A 32 13.44 4.26 5.29
N VAL A 33 12.16 4.30 5.66
CA VAL A 33 11.14 3.42 5.11
C VAL A 33 10.31 4.15 4.06
N LEU A 34 10.06 3.46 2.95
CA LEU A 34 9.08 3.79 1.92
C LEU A 34 7.89 2.86 2.08
N GLU A 35 6.74 3.38 2.46
CA GLU A 35 5.46 2.70 2.30
C GLU A 35 4.93 2.98 0.90
N ALA A 36 4.42 1.97 0.20
CA ALA A 36 3.79 2.15 -1.10
C ALA A 36 2.61 1.22 -1.32
N VAL A 37 1.66 1.67 -2.14
CA VAL A 37 0.61 0.83 -2.72
C VAL A 37 0.91 0.64 -4.20
N ALA A 38 1.07 -0.60 -4.63
CA ALA A 38 1.30 -0.92 -6.03
C ALA A 38 0.30 -1.94 -6.58
N THR A 39 0.08 -1.87 -7.89
CA THR A 39 -0.78 -2.80 -8.63
C THR A 39 0.03 -3.77 -9.49
N GLN A 40 -0.64 -4.78 -10.04
CA GLN A 40 -0.02 -5.82 -10.84
C GLN A 40 0.81 -5.28 -12.00
N ASP A 41 0.37 -4.20 -12.66
CA ASP A 41 1.11 -3.59 -13.76
C ASP A 41 2.23 -2.63 -13.31
N LEU A 42 2.66 -2.74 -12.04
CA LEU A 42 3.74 -2.00 -11.40
C LEU A 42 3.43 -0.52 -11.15
N TRP A 43 2.21 -0.06 -11.38
CA TRP A 43 1.83 1.30 -11.05
C TRP A 43 1.73 1.50 -9.55
N ILE A 44 2.37 2.57 -9.08
CA ILE A 44 2.38 2.98 -7.67
C ILE A 44 1.34 4.09 -7.48
N TRP A 45 0.31 3.82 -6.69
CA TRP A 45 -0.80 4.75 -6.44
C TRP A 45 -0.57 5.66 -5.24
N HIS A 46 0.20 5.19 -4.27
CA HIS A 46 0.49 5.91 -3.04
C HIS A 46 1.95 5.66 -2.68
N CYS A 47 2.61 6.69 -2.15
CA CYS A 47 3.91 6.54 -1.52
C CYS A 47 4.06 7.48 -0.31
N PHE A 48 4.64 6.96 0.77
CA PHE A 48 4.99 7.73 1.95
C PHE A 48 6.41 7.36 2.39
N PHE A 49 7.32 8.35 2.38
CA PHE A 49 8.72 8.12 2.65
C PHE A 49 9.25 8.93 3.82
N GLY A 50 10.18 8.32 4.55
CA GLY A 50 11.04 9.02 5.51
C GLY A 50 10.80 8.64 6.96
N SER A 51 9.88 7.72 7.23
CA SER A 51 9.82 7.07 8.54
C SER A 51 11.14 6.39 8.86
N ALA A 52 11.51 6.38 10.14
CA ALA A 52 12.76 5.79 10.56
C ALA A 52 12.71 4.26 10.40
N GLY A 53 13.82 3.62 10.03
CA GLY A 53 13.89 2.16 9.84
C GLY A 53 13.62 1.31 11.09
N SER A 54 13.46 1.92 12.26
CA SER A 54 12.99 1.24 13.47
C SER A 54 11.46 1.16 13.56
N CYS A 55 10.73 1.94 12.77
CA CYS A 55 9.27 1.87 12.70
C CYS A 55 8.87 0.63 11.91
N ASN A 56 7.98 -0.18 12.48
CA ASN A 56 7.28 -1.23 11.74
C ASN A 56 6.14 -0.62 10.91
N ASP A 57 5.55 -1.45 10.06
CA ASP A 57 4.49 -1.09 9.12
C ASP A 57 3.29 -0.44 9.79
N ILE A 58 2.87 -0.94 10.98
CA ILE A 58 1.77 -0.36 11.76
C ILE A 58 2.11 1.07 12.20
N ASN A 59 3.32 1.30 12.73
CA ASN A 59 3.76 2.62 13.15
C ASN A 59 3.87 3.60 11.97
N ILE A 60 4.12 3.08 10.77
CA ILE A 60 4.20 3.88 9.54
C ILE A 60 2.78 4.23 9.08
N LEU A 61 1.86 3.26 9.09
CA LEU A 61 0.45 3.47 8.75
C LEU A 61 -0.17 4.60 9.58
N ASP A 62 0.08 4.63 10.89
CA ASP A 62 -0.45 5.68 11.78
C ASP A 62 0.04 7.10 11.43
N ARG A 63 1.14 7.22 10.69
CA ARG A 63 1.74 8.50 10.26
C ARG A 63 1.48 8.80 8.79
N SER A 64 1.05 7.80 8.04
CA SER A 64 0.91 7.86 6.60
C SER A 64 -0.36 8.59 6.21
N PRO A 65 -0.34 9.39 5.13
CA PRO A 65 -1.54 9.97 4.59
C PRO A 65 -2.43 8.98 3.82
N LEU A 66 -2.07 7.69 3.74
CA LEU A 66 -2.76 6.65 2.95
C LEU A 66 -4.29 6.66 3.08
N LEU A 67 -4.81 6.90 4.29
CA LEU A 67 -6.24 6.86 4.59
C LEU A 67 -6.85 8.26 4.78
N SER A 68 -6.10 9.34 4.49
CA SER A 68 -6.54 10.72 4.74
C SER A 68 -7.87 11.05 4.05
N ASP A 69 -8.02 10.63 2.80
CA ASP A 69 -9.25 10.90 2.04
C ASP A 69 -10.45 10.15 2.62
N LEU A 70 -10.23 8.91 3.11
CA LEU A 70 -11.27 8.13 3.78
C LEU A 70 -11.66 8.73 5.13
N TYR A 71 -10.71 9.29 5.88
CA TYR A 71 -11.00 10.02 7.11
C TYR A 71 -11.82 11.28 6.84
N ASN A 72 -11.54 11.97 5.74
CA ASN A 72 -12.19 13.22 5.34
C ASN A 72 -13.52 13.02 4.59
N ASP A 73 -14.07 11.80 4.58
CA ASP A 73 -15.29 11.43 3.83
C ASP A 73 -15.23 11.79 2.34
N LYS A 74 -14.02 11.86 1.77
CA LYS A 74 -13.86 12.13 0.35
C LYS A 74 -14.15 10.84 -0.42
N PRO A 75 -15.15 10.83 -1.31
CA PRO A 75 -15.43 9.67 -2.11
C PRO A 75 -14.25 9.40 -3.05
N LEU A 76 -13.66 8.21 -2.97
CA LEU A 76 -12.64 7.76 -3.93
C LEU A 76 -13.23 7.44 -5.30
N GLY A 77 -14.56 7.54 -5.47
CA GLY A 77 -15.25 7.33 -6.74
C GLY A 77 -15.37 5.87 -7.17
N ILE A 78 -15.08 4.91 -6.27
CA ILE A 78 -15.00 3.48 -6.60
C ILE A 78 -16.23 2.76 -6.05
N SER A 79 -17.17 2.41 -6.92
CA SER A 79 -18.23 1.44 -6.58
C SER A 79 -17.91 0.09 -7.21
N HIS A 80 -18.04 -0.99 -6.44
CA HIS A 80 -17.78 -2.34 -6.91
C HIS A 80 -18.66 -3.35 -6.18
N VAL A 81 -18.79 -4.54 -6.78
CA VAL A 81 -19.59 -5.64 -6.24
C VAL A 81 -18.70 -6.83 -5.95
N ILE A 82 -18.73 -7.32 -4.71
CA ILE A 82 -18.03 -8.54 -4.29
C ILE A 82 -19.07 -9.49 -3.75
N ASN A 83 -19.19 -10.68 -4.37
CA ASN A 83 -20.16 -11.69 -3.95
C ASN A 83 -21.61 -11.16 -3.81
N GLY A 84 -22.03 -10.24 -4.69
CA GLY A 84 -23.37 -9.62 -4.65
C GLY A 84 -23.50 -8.43 -3.68
N THR A 85 -22.52 -8.18 -2.82
CA THR A 85 -22.49 -7.02 -1.92
C THR A 85 -21.93 -5.79 -2.65
N GLN A 86 -22.73 -4.73 -2.80
CA GLN A 86 -22.26 -3.44 -3.29
C GLN A 86 -21.40 -2.75 -2.23
N ARG A 87 -20.24 -2.23 -2.63
CA ARG A 87 -19.29 -1.52 -1.76
C ARG A 87 -18.78 -0.26 -2.44
N THR A 88 -18.69 0.81 -1.66
CA THR A 88 -18.12 2.10 -2.07
C THR A 88 -16.73 2.34 -1.48
N THR A 89 -16.37 1.61 -0.43
CA THR A 89 -15.06 1.69 0.21
C THR A 89 -14.10 0.74 -0.48
N PRO A 90 -12.97 1.22 -1.03
CA PRO A 90 -11.97 0.34 -1.61
C PRO A 90 -11.23 -0.45 -0.53
N TYR A 91 -10.44 -1.42 -0.97
CA TYR A 91 -9.60 -2.22 -0.09
C TYR A 91 -8.19 -2.44 -0.66
N TYR A 92 -7.24 -2.61 0.24
CA TYR A 92 -5.84 -2.90 0.01
C TYR A 92 -5.51 -4.32 0.48
N LEU A 93 -4.61 -4.99 -0.24
CA LEU A 93 -4.03 -6.25 0.24
C LEU A 93 -2.83 -5.93 1.13
N THR A 94 -2.79 -6.56 2.29
CA THR A 94 -1.80 -6.32 3.35
C THR A 94 -1.24 -7.64 3.85
N ASP A 95 -0.19 -7.62 4.68
CA ASP A 95 0.27 -8.82 5.38
C ASP A 95 -0.56 -9.06 6.64
N GLY A 96 -0.14 -10.02 7.46
CA GLY A 96 -0.82 -10.35 8.72
C GLY A 96 -0.54 -9.40 9.88
N ILE A 97 0.31 -8.37 9.74
CA ILE A 97 0.61 -7.42 10.83
C ILE A 97 -0.25 -6.17 10.76
N TYR A 98 -0.89 -5.88 9.63
CA TYR A 98 -1.86 -4.80 9.53
C TYR A 98 -3.13 -5.09 10.35
N PRO A 99 -3.80 -4.06 10.90
CA PRO A 99 -4.99 -4.27 11.71
C PRO A 99 -6.19 -4.75 10.87
N ASP A 100 -7.13 -5.43 11.51
CA ASP A 100 -8.35 -5.95 10.89
C ASP A 100 -9.39 -4.83 10.64
N TRP A 101 -9.06 -3.92 9.73
CA TRP A 101 -9.94 -2.80 9.32
C TRP A 101 -10.72 -3.16 8.06
N THR A 102 -11.81 -2.44 7.80
CA THR A 102 -12.70 -2.68 6.64
C THR A 102 -12.05 -2.39 5.29
N VAL A 103 -10.89 -1.73 5.29
CA VAL A 103 -10.09 -1.38 4.10
C VAL A 103 -8.89 -2.31 3.89
N PHE A 104 -8.57 -3.16 4.86
CA PHE A 104 -7.42 -4.07 4.78
C PHE A 104 -7.88 -5.50 4.66
N VAL A 105 -7.27 -6.20 3.71
CA VAL A 105 -7.46 -7.63 3.50
C VAL A 105 -6.15 -8.30 3.85
N ASN A 106 -6.06 -8.72 5.11
CA ASN A 106 -4.94 -9.43 5.70
C ASN A 106 -4.94 -10.90 5.29
N SER A 107 -3.77 -11.54 5.29
CA SER A 107 -3.68 -12.99 5.02
C SER A 107 -4.28 -13.82 6.15
N LEU A 108 -4.89 -14.95 5.80
CA LEU A 108 -5.41 -15.90 6.78
C LEU A 108 -4.25 -16.75 7.29
N SER A 109 -3.91 -16.62 8.58
CA SER A 109 -2.80 -17.35 9.19
C SER A 109 -2.99 -18.86 9.28
N ALA A 110 -4.24 -19.36 9.24
CA ALA A 110 -4.56 -20.79 9.35
C ALA A 110 -5.78 -21.17 8.49
N PRO A 111 -5.61 -21.39 7.17
CA PRO A 111 -6.71 -21.80 6.29
C PRO A 111 -7.08 -23.28 6.49
N ASP A 112 -8.24 -23.52 7.09
CA ASP A 112 -8.81 -24.84 7.42
C ASP A 112 -9.62 -25.47 6.27
N THR A 113 -10.20 -24.66 5.37
CA THR A 113 -11.00 -25.13 4.23
C THR A 113 -10.29 -24.96 2.89
N LEU A 114 -10.70 -25.73 1.87
CA LEU A 114 -10.17 -25.59 0.50
C LEU A 114 -10.39 -24.17 -0.06
N LYS A 115 -11.55 -23.57 0.22
CA LYS A 115 -11.85 -22.18 -0.18
C LYS A 115 -10.85 -21.19 0.41
N LYS A 116 -10.59 -21.29 1.72
CA LYS A 116 -9.64 -20.42 2.41
C LYS A 116 -8.20 -20.66 1.94
N LYS A 117 -7.81 -21.91 1.67
CA LYS A 117 -6.49 -22.23 1.09
C LYS A 117 -6.32 -21.59 -0.29
N HIS A 118 -7.36 -21.65 -1.12
CA HIS A 118 -7.35 -21.00 -2.43
C HIS A 118 -7.27 -19.48 -2.30
N PHE A 119 -8.06 -18.89 -1.41
CA PHE A 119 -8.01 -17.46 -1.11
C PHE A 119 -6.61 -17.00 -0.68
N VAL A 120 -5.98 -17.69 0.27
CA VAL A 120 -4.61 -17.38 0.73
C VAL A 120 -3.62 -17.43 -0.43
N ARG A 121 -3.65 -18.51 -1.24
CA ARG A 121 -2.77 -18.63 -2.41
C ARG A 121 -2.94 -17.47 -3.39
N MET A 122 -4.18 -17.07 -3.66
CA MET A 122 -4.45 -15.95 -4.58
C MET A 122 -3.96 -14.62 -4.01
N GLN A 123 -4.20 -14.38 -2.73
CA GLN A 123 -3.75 -13.17 -2.07
C GLN A 123 -2.23 -13.09 -1.98
N GLU A 124 -1.54 -14.18 -1.64
CA GLU A 124 -0.07 -14.25 -1.65
C GLU A 124 0.50 -13.99 -3.06
N ALA A 125 -0.18 -14.46 -4.11
CA ALA A 125 0.21 -14.18 -5.48
C ALA A 125 0.08 -12.69 -5.82
N CYS A 126 -1.04 -12.06 -5.47
CA CYS A 126 -1.23 -10.62 -5.69
C CYS A 126 -0.31 -9.76 -4.82
N ARG A 127 -0.02 -10.16 -3.58
CA ARG A 127 0.94 -9.44 -2.71
C ARG A 127 2.32 -9.30 -3.32
N LYS A 128 2.77 -10.29 -4.11
CA LYS A 128 4.05 -10.19 -4.82
C LYS A 128 4.10 -9.04 -5.83
N ASP A 129 2.96 -8.42 -6.18
CA ASP A 129 2.92 -7.30 -7.10
C ASP A 129 3.64 -6.07 -6.53
N VAL A 130 3.51 -5.76 -5.23
CA VAL A 130 4.23 -4.62 -4.61
C VAL A 130 5.70 -4.93 -4.37
N GLU A 131 6.04 -6.16 -3.95
CA GLU A 131 7.43 -6.62 -3.88
C GLU A 131 8.12 -6.55 -5.26
N ARG A 132 7.40 -6.94 -6.32
CA ARG A 132 7.87 -6.83 -7.71
C ARG A 132 8.02 -5.38 -8.13
N ALA A 133 7.08 -4.49 -7.77
CA ALA A 133 7.18 -3.07 -8.06
C ALA A 133 8.44 -2.46 -7.41
N PHE A 134 8.74 -2.80 -6.15
CA PHE A 134 9.98 -2.39 -5.50
C PHE A 134 11.22 -2.94 -6.21
N GLY A 135 11.24 -4.22 -6.55
CA GLY A 135 12.35 -4.84 -7.27
C GLY A 135 12.61 -4.18 -8.63
N VAL A 136 11.56 -3.87 -9.40
CA VAL A 136 11.68 -3.16 -10.68
C VAL A 136 12.15 -1.73 -10.47
N LEU A 137 11.61 -1.02 -9.48
CA LEU A 137 11.99 0.35 -9.15
C LEU A 137 13.48 0.44 -8.80
N GLN A 138 13.99 -0.48 -7.96
CA GLN A 138 15.41 -0.57 -7.62
C GLN A 138 16.28 -1.00 -8.81
N GLY A 139 15.82 -1.95 -9.62
CA GLY A 139 16.54 -2.41 -10.82
C GLY A 139 16.66 -1.34 -11.89
N ARG A 140 15.63 -0.50 -12.05
CA ARG A 140 15.60 0.61 -13.01
C ARG A 140 16.41 1.80 -12.53
N TRP A 141 16.33 2.11 -11.24
CA TRP A 141 16.99 3.29 -10.66
C TRP A 141 18.08 2.87 -9.68
N HIS A 142 19.31 2.76 -10.19
CA HIS A 142 20.48 2.30 -9.42
C HIS A 142 20.77 3.11 -8.14
N ILE A 143 20.28 4.36 -8.07
CA ILE A 143 20.35 5.17 -6.85
C ILE A 143 19.61 4.54 -5.67
N LEU A 144 18.50 3.84 -5.92
CA LEU A 144 17.67 3.18 -4.90
C LEU A 144 18.18 1.77 -4.56
N ALA A 145 18.92 1.13 -5.45
CA ALA A 145 19.50 -0.20 -5.24
C ALA A 145 20.67 -0.21 -4.24
N LYS A 146 21.26 0.95 -3.94
CA LYS A 146 22.41 1.09 -3.06
C LYS A 146 22.07 1.90 -1.82
N PRO A 147 22.82 1.71 -0.72
CA PRO A 147 22.74 2.62 0.42
C PRO A 147 22.93 4.07 -0.02
N CYS A 148 21.99 4.92 0.38
CA CYS A 148 21.94 6.31 0.00
C CYS A 148 23.11 7.09 0.61
N LYS A 149 23.74 7.91 -0.22
CA LYS A 149 24.86 8.79 0.16
C LYS A 149 24.45 10.24 0.35
N LEU A 150 23.17 10.57 0.19
CA LEU A 150 22.65 11.91 0.48
C LEU A 150 22.67 12.16 1.99
N TRP A 151 22.89 13.41 2.38
CA TRP A 151 23.03 13.78 3.79
C TRP A 151 21.72 14.20 4.44
N LEU A 152 20.79 14.76 3.67
CA LEU A 152 19.51 15.25 4.15
C LEU A 152 18.40 14.27 3.80
N LYS A 153 17.47 14.10 4.74
CA LYS A 153 16.31 13.22 4.57
C LYS A 153 15.39 13.76 3.45
N GLU A 154 15.34 15.07 3.32
CA GLU A 154 14.56 15.80 2.32
C GLU A 154 15.06 15.49 0.90
N ASP A 155 16.38 15.45 0.70
CA ASP A 155 17.00 15.07 -0.57
C ASP A 155 16.70 13.61 -0.92
N MET A 156 16.73 12.72 0.08
CA MET A 156 16.34 11.32 -0.11
C MET A 156 14.88 11.19 -0.53
N ALA A 157 13.98 11.92 0.14
CA ALA A 157 12.57 11.95 -0.21
C ALA A 157 12.35 12.45 -1.64
N MET A 158 13.07 13.50 -2.04
CA MET A 158 13.04 14.01 -3.41
C MET A 158 13.51 12.98 -4.43
N ALA A 159 14.61 12.27 -4.14
CA ALA A 159 15.13 11.23 -5.01
C ALA A 159 14.14 10.07 -5.22
N ILE A 160 13.52 9.57 -4.14
CA ILE A 160 12.49 8.52 -4.24
C ILE A 160 11.28 9.00 -5.03
N ARG A 161 10.76 10.19 -4.72
CA ARG A 161 9.60 10.76 -5.43
C ARG A 161 9.89 10.89 -6.92
N ALA A 162 11.05 11.44 -7.28
CA ALA A 162 11.46 11.54 -8.67
C ALA A 162 11.51 10.17 -9.37
N CYS A 163 12.08 9.15 -8.72
CA CYS A 163 12.13 7.79 -9.26
C CYS A 163 10.73 7.19 -9.46
N ILE A 164 9.80 7.40 -8.52
CA ILE A 164 8.42 6.90 -8.61
C ILE A 164 7.66 7.62 -9.74
N ILE A 165 7.77 8.94 -9.83
CA ILE A 165 7.14 9.73 -10.90
C ILE A 165 7.64 9.26 -12.26
N MET A 166 8.97 9.19 -12.46
CA MET A 166 9.53 8.72 -13.73
C MET A 166 9.16 7.26 -14.02
N HIS A 167 9.08 6.41 -12.99
CA HIS A 167 8.61 5.03 -13.14
C HIS A 167 7.17 4.98 -13.64
N ASN A 168 6.25 5.70 -12.99
CA ASN A 168 4.85 5.76 -13.40
C ASN A 168 4.71 6.37 -14.81
N MET A 169 5.47 7.41 -15.16
CA MET A 169 5.49 7.97 -16.53
C MET A 169 5.89 6.92 -17.58
N ILE A 170 6.86 6.05 -17.28
CA ILE A 170 7.24 4.95 -18.17
C ILE A 170 6.10 3.93 -18.30
N ILE A 171 5.50 3.52 -17.17
CA ILE A 171 4.35 2.60 -17.20
C ILE A 171 3.17 3.20 -17.98
N GLU A 172 2.87 4.49 -17.80
CA GLU A 172 1.85 5.19 -18.57
C GLU A 172 2.16 5.20 -20.07
N HIS A 173 3.41 5.53 -20.43
CA HIS A 173 3.85 5.50 -21.83
C HIS A 173 3.68 4.11 -22.44
N ASP A 174 4.10 3.07 -21.75
CA ASP A 174 3.97 1.68 -22.19
C ASP A 174 2.49 1.26 -22.28
N ARG A 175 1.64 1.71 -21.34
CA ARG A 175 0.19 1.51 -21.38
C ARG A 175 -0.46 2.15 -22.59
N HIS A 176 -0.05 3.35 -23.02
CA HIS A 176 -0.63 4.02 -24.20
C HIS A 176 -0.29 3.35 -25.53
N HIS A 177 0.61 2.37 -25.54
CA HIS A 177 0.83 1.45 -26.66
C HIS A 177 -0.09 0.20 -26.58
N GLY A 178 -0.99 0.16 -25.59
CA GLY A 178 -2.14 -0.73 -25.40
C GLY A 178 -3.36 0.07 -24.88
N SER A 179 -4.47 -0.59 -24.54
CA SER A 179 -5.71 0.11 -24.14
C SER A 179 -5.56 0.93 -22.84
N PRO A 180 -6.23 2.10 -22.71
CA PRO A 180 -6.13 2.94 -21.52
C PRO A 180 -6.76 2.28 -20.28
N PRO A 181 -6.18 2.44 -19.08
CA PRO A 181 -6.81 1.99 -17.84
C PRO A 181 -8.04 2.84 -17.48
N GLU A 182 -9.01 2.24 -16.80
CA GLU A 182 -10.09 2.95 -16.11
C GLU A 182 -9.46 3.96 -15.12
N SER A 183 -9.71 5.24 -15.37
CA SER A 183 -9.17 6.34 -14.59
C SER A 183 -9.72 6.32 -13.16
N LEU A 184 -8.99 5.73 -12.23
CA LEU A 184 -9.07 6.15 -10.84
C LEU A 184 -8.41 7.52 -10.76
N THR A 185 -9.13 8.51 -10.23
CA THR A 185 -8.55 9.83 -9.95
C THR A 185 -7.25 9.64 -9.18
N GLN A 186 -6.14 10.06 -9.76
CA GLN A 186 -4.85 10.06 -9.08
C GLN A 186 -5.05 10.81 -7.76
N PRO A 187 -4.66 10.25 -6.60
CA PRO A 187 -4.58 11.06 -5.39
C PRO A 187 -3.59 12.17 -5.69
N ASP A 188 -4.04 13.42 -5.61
CA ASP A 188 -3.21 14.60 -5.86
C ASP A 188 -1.96 14.52 -4.97
N ASP A 189 -0.81 14.28 -5.60
CA ASP A 189 0.47 14.36 -4.91
C ASP A 189 0.64 15.81 -4.42
N CYS A 190 0.64 15.97 -3.11
CA CYS A 190 0.74 17.24 -2.38
C CYS A 190 -0.55 18.02 -2.15
N VAL A 191 -1.71 17.38 -1.97
CA VAL A 191 -2.75 18.06 -1.16
C VAL A 191 -2.18 18.19 0.26
N PRO A 192 -2.06 19.40 0.83
CA PRO A 192 -1.84 19.54 2.26
C PRO A 192 -2.89 18.68 2.94
N PHE A 193 -2.52 17.89 3.95
CA PHE A 193 -3.51 17.25 4.80
C PHE A 193 -4.44 18.35 5.31
N VAL A 194 -5.66 18.41 4.78
CA VAL A 194 -6.71 19.27 5.28
C VAL A 194 -7.41 18.42 6.34
N PRO A 195 -7.23 18.73 7.64
CA PRO A 195 -7.90 17.98 8.69
C PRO A 195 -9.41 18.19 8.54
N CYS A 196 -10.19 17.10 8.50
CA CYS A 196 -11.61 17.19 8.74
C CYS A 196 -11.88 17.56 10.20
N GLU A 197 -13.11 18.00 10.46
CA GLU A 197 -13.59 18.19 11.82
C GLU A 197 -13.38 16.90 12.63
N PHE A 198 -12.96 17.04 13.88
CA PHE A 198 -12.62 15.91 14.73
C PHE A 198 -13.77 14.90 14.88
N VAL A 199 -15.02 15.37 14.86
CA VAL A 199 -16.22 14.52 14.91
C VAL A 199 -16.35 13.67 13.64
N VAL A 200 -16.08 14.24 12.46
CA VAL A 200 -16.08 13.53 11.18
C VAL A 200 -14.96 12.49 11.17
N PHE A 201 -13.76 12.88 11.58
CA PHE A 201 -12.61 11.97 11.74
C PHE A 201 -12.95 10.78 12.62
N GLN A 202 -13.49 11.02 13.83
CA GLN A 202 -13.85 9.95 14.77
C GLN A 202 -14.90 9.00 14.19
N THR A 203 -15.93 9.56 13.55
CA THR A 203 -17.02 8.78 12.95
C THR A 203 -16.49 7.88 11.83
N ASN A 204 -15.69 8.41 10.92
CA ASN A 204 -15.13 7.65 9.80
C ASN A 204 -14.08 6.64 10.26
N MET A 205 -13.25 7.00 11.23
CA MET A 205 -12.32 6.04 11.85
C MET A 205 -13.06 4.88 12.52
N ALA A 206 -14.19 5.13 13.18
CA ALA A 206 -15.02 4.07 13.76
C ALA A 206 -15.59 3.13 12.67
N LYS A 207 -16.05 3.67 11.54
CA LYS A 207 -16.49 2.87 10.38
C LYS A 207 -15.36 2.02 9.79
N LEU A 208 -14.15 2.57 9.70
CA LEU A 208 -12.99 1.84 9.19
C LEU A 208 -12.56 0.72 10.12
N ARG A 209 -12.74 0.91 11.43
CA ARG A 209 -12.41 -0.08 12.48
C ARG A 209 -13.54 -1.06 12.78
N ASP A 210 -14.59 -1.08 11.97
CA ASP A 210 -15.70 -2.02 12.14
C ASP A 210 -15.25 -3.46 11.85
N THR A 211 -15.10 -4.25 12.91
CA THR A 211 -14.71 -5.66 12.83
C THR A 211 -15.70 -6.48 12.01
N GLN A 212 -17.00 -6.17 12.09
CA GLN A 212 -18.01 -6.92 11.35
C GLN A 212 -17.86 -6.68 9.84
N GLY A 213 -17.69 -5.43 9.43
CA GLY A 213 -17.42 -5.04 8.04
C GLY A 213 -16.13 -5.66 7.49
N HIS A 214 -15.07 -5.76 8.30
CA HIS A 214 -13.83 -6.43 7.92
C HIS A 214 -14.07 -7.93 7.63
N VAL A 215 -14.72 -8.63 8.57
CA VAL A 215 -15.03 -10.05 8.42
C VAL A 215 -15.94 -10.30 7.22
N GLN A 216 -16.92 -9.42 7.00
CA GLN A 216 -17.82 -9.52 5.84
C GLN A 216 -17.06 -9.34 4.52
N LEU A 217 -16.24 -8.30 4.39
CA LEU A 217 -15.41 -8.10 3.18
C LEU A 217 -14.56 -9.33 2.89
N ARG A 218 -13.91 -9.88 3.91
CA ARG A 218 -13.06 -11.06 3.77
C ARG A 218 -13.85 -12.28 3.33
N ASN A 219 -15.00 -12.55 3.94
CA ASN A 219 -15.84 -13.69 3.57
C ASN A 219 -16.41 -13.54 2.15
N ASP A 220 -16.84 -12.33 1.78
CA ASP A 220 -17.30 -12.02 0.43
C ASP A 220 -16.18 -12.29 -0.59
N LEU A 221 -14.94 -11.90 -0.30
CA LEU A 221 -13.80 -12.18 -1.17
C LEU A 221 -13.48 -13.68 -1.27
N VAL A 222 -13.53 -14.42 -0.16
CA VAL A 222 -13.32 -15.88 -0.16
C VAL A 222 -14.35 -16.57 -1.05
N GLU A 223 -15.63 -16.21 -0.92
CA GLU A 223 -16.70 -16.78 -1.75
C GLU A 223 -16.61 -16.32 -3.20
N HIS A 224 -16.31 -15.04 -3.44
CA HIS A 224 -16.15 -14.49 -4.79
C HIS A 224 -15.02 -15.19 -5.56
N LEU A 225 -13.83 -15.29 -4.97
CA LEU A 225 -12.70 -15.96 -5.61
C LEU A 225 -12.96 -17.45 -5.83
N TRP A 226 -13.63 -18.11 -4.88
CA TRP A 226 -14.03 -19.50 -5.05
C TRP A 226 -15.05 -19.68 -6.19
N GLY A 227 -16.04 -18.79 -6.30
CA GLY A 227 -17.04 -18.81 -7.35
C GLY A 227 -16.47 -18.56 -8.75
N LEU A 228 -15.44 -17.72 -8.88
CA LEU A 228 -14.74 -17.49 -10.16
C LEU A 228 -14.07 -18.77 -10.69
N LYS A 229 -13.71 -19.69 -9.81
CA LYS A 229 -13.14 -21.00 -10.16
C LYS A 229 -14.14 -22.00 -10.74
N GLY A 230 -15.45 -21.70 -10.72
CA GLY A 230 -16.49 -22.53 -11.33
C GLY A 230 -16.45 -22.58 -12.88
N LYS A 231 -15.42 -22.02 -13.51
CA LYS A 231 -15.19 -22.09 -14.96
C LYS A 231 -13.90 -22.81 -15.37
N GLU A 232 -13.02 -23.19 -14.45
CA GLU A 232 -11.68 -23.73 -14.80
C GLU A 232 -11.12 -24.79 -13.82
N GLU A 233 -11.97 -25.61 -13.19
CA GLU A 233 -11.60 -26.96 -12.73
C GLU A 233 -12.60 -27.99 -13.21
#